data_AF-A0AAP9UEB5-F1
#
_entry.id   AF-A0AAP9UEB5-F1
#
_cell.length_a   1.000
_cell.length_b   1.000
_cell.length_c   1.000
_cell.angle_alpha   90.00
_cell.angle_beta   90.00
_cell.angle_gamma   90.00
#
_symmetry.space_group_name_H-M   'P 1'
#
loop_
_entity.id
_entity.type
_entity.pdbx_description
1 polymer ?
#
loop_
_entity_poly.entity_id
_entity_poly.type
_entity_poly.pdbx_seq_one_letter_code
_entity_poly.pdbx_strand_id
1 'polypeptide(L)' 'MINRILYDQVPPKVEYSLTDDGKSLMPILKELSKWAIDYSSRMNGV' A
#
# COMPACT_ATOMS: atom_id res chain seq x y z
N MET A 1 -5.92 7.37 1.43
CA MET A 1 -7.02 7.81 0.56
C MET A 1 -6.68 7.44 -0.89
N ILE A 2 -7.68 7.09 -1.71
CA ILE A 2 -7.49 6.52 -3.06
C ILE A 2 -8.04 7.49 -4.09
N ASN A 3 -7.25 7.76 -5.13
CA ASN A 3 -7.70 8.43 -6.35
C ASN A 3 -8.17 7.38 -7.36
N ARG A 4 -9.34 7.62 -7.96
CA ARG A 4 -9.96 6.74 -8.96
C ARG A 4 -10.21 7.52 -10.23
N ILE A 5 -9.65 7.07 -11.35
CA ILE A 5 -9.81 7.69 -12.67
C ILE A 5 -10.52 6.70 -13.59
N LEU A 6 -11.59 7.15 -14.24
CA LEU A 6 -12.29 6.42 -15.29
C LEU A 6 -11.89 7.01 -16.65
N TYR A 7 -11.44 6.16 -17.56
CA TYR A 7 -11.16 6.54 -18.95
C TYR A 7 -12.27 5.98 -19.83
N ASP A 8 -13.01 6.88 -20.46
CA ASP A 8 -14.11 6.55 -21.37
C ASP A 8 -13.60 6.22 -22.79
N GLN A 9 -12.68 5.26 -22.85
CA GLN A 9 -12.13 4.72 -24.09
C GLN A 9 -12.76 3.35 -24.37
N VAL A 10 -12.62 2.82 -25.59
CA VAL A 10 -12.95 1.42 -25.88
C VAL A 10 -11.65 0.62 -25.96
N PRO A 11 -11.45 -0.42 -25.13
CA PRO A 11 -12.30 -0.86 -24.02
C PRO A 11 -12.19 0.08 -22.79
N PRO A 12 -13.27 0.21 -22.00
CA PRO A 12 -13.27 1.11 -20.84
C PRO A 12 -12.22 0.69 -19.83
N LYS A 13 -11.50 1.67 -19.27
CA LYS A 13 -10.41 1.46 -18.31
C LYS A 13 -10.65 2.23 -17.03
N VAL A 14 -10.35 1.60 -15.90
CA VAL A 14 -10.33 2.25 -14.59
C VAL A 14 -8.93 2.11 -14.00
N GLU A 15 -8.39 3.20 -13.49
CA GLU A 15 -7.12 3.21 -12.76
C GLU A 15 -7.32 3.70 -11.33
N TYR A 16 -6.59 3.07 -10.41
CA TYR A 16 -6.55 3.45 -9.00
C TYR A 16 -5.13 3.81 -8.62
N SER A 17 -4.99 4.89 -7.85
CA SER A 17 -3.70 5.33 -7.33
C SER A 17 -3.86 5.88 -5.91
N LEU A 18 -2.76 5.93 -5.17
CA LEU A 18 -2.74 6.61 -3.87
C LEU A 18 -2.78 8.12 -4.10
N THR A 19 -3.62 8.83 -3.34
CA THR A 19 -3.50 10.30 -3.21
C THR A 19 -2.22 10.64 -2.44
N ASP A 20 -1.81 11.91 -2.39
CA ASP A 20 -0.64 12.30 -1.61
C ASP A 20 -0.82 12.03 -0.10
N ASP A 21 -2.03 12.25 0.43
CA ASP A 21 -2.40 11.80 1.78
C ASP A 21 -2.38 10.27 1.94
N GLY A 22 -2.70 9.52 0.88
CA GLY A 22 -2.56 8.07 0.87
C GLY A 22 -1.10 7.62 0.89
N LYS A 23 -0.22 8.35 0.18
CA LYS A 23 1.22 8.10 0.15
C LYS A 23 1.90 8.49 1.46
N SER A 24 1.41 9.52 2.17
CA SER A 24 1.98 9.95 3.44
C SER A 24 1.89 8.88 4.53
N LEU A 25 0.98 7.91 4.39
CA LEU A 25 0.88 6.74 5.27
C LEU A 25 1.92 5.64 4.96
N MET A 26 2.55 5.67 3.78
CA MET A 26 3.48 4.63 3.32
C MET A 26 4.68 4.41 4.26
N PRO A 27 5.33 5.44 4.84
CA PRO A 27 6.42 5.24 5.79
C PRO A 27 5.97 4.47 7.03
N ILE A 28 4.77 4.75 7.56
CA ILE A 28 4.23 4.08 8.75
C ILE A 28 3.97 2.60 8.46
N LEU A 29 3.38 2.29 7.30
CA LEU A 29 3.15 0.90 6.88
C LEU A 29 4.46 0.13 6.69
N LYS A 30 5.51 0.79 6.20
CA LYS A 30 6.84 0.19 6.07
C LYS A 30 7.44 -0.15 7.42
N GLU A 31 7.39 0.77 8.39
CA GLU A 31 7.90 0.50 9.75
C GLU A 31 7.11 -0.62 10.43
N LEU A 32 5.79 -0.65 10.26
CA LEU A 32 4.96 -1.74 10.78
C LEU A 32 5.33 -3.09 10.14
N SER A 33 5.54 -3.12 8.83
CA SER A 33 5.95 -4.33 8.11
C SER A 33 7.33 -4.81 8.56
N LYS A 34 8.29 -3.88 8.75
CA LYS A 34 9.62 -4.19 9.28
C LYS A 34 9.52 -4.81 10.68
N TRP A 35 8.77 -4.17 11.58
CA TRP A 35 8.53 -4.72 12.91
C TRP A 35 7.92 -6.13 12.86
N ALA A 36 6.95 -6.37 11.97
CA ALA A 36 6.30 -7.67 11.84
C ALA A 36 7.27 -8.76 11.35
N ILE A 37 8.14 -8.42 10.39
CA ILE A 37 9.20 -9.33 9.91
C ILE A 37 10.18 -9.64 11.04
N ASP A 38 10.66 -8.62 11.75
CA ASP A 38 11.59 -8.80 12.88
C ASP A 38 10.95 -9.63 13.99
N TYR A 39 9.67 -9.39 14.29
CA TYR A 39 8.91 -10.17 15.27
C TYR A 39 8.77 -11.63 14.85
N SER A 40 8.37 -11.88 13.59
CA SER A 40 8.27 -13.23 13.04
C SER A 40 9.61 -13.97 13.08
N SER A 41 10.71 -13.29 12.73
CA SER A 41 12.05 -13.87 12.81
C SER A 41 12.47 -14.22 14.24
N ARG A 42 12.05 -13.45 15.26
CA ARG A 42 12.30 -13.79 16.67
C ARG A 42 11.47 -14.99 17.14
N MET A 43 10.25 -15.15 16.60
CA MET A 43 9.33 -16.23 16.99
C MET A 43 9.65 -17.56 16.29
N ASN A 44 10.21 -17.54 15.07
CA ASN A 44 10.60 -18.73 14.31
C ASN A 44 11.99 -19.29 14.67
N GLY A 45 12.61 -18.78 15.74
CA GLY A 45 13.89 -19.25 16.28
C GLY A 45 13.75 -20.19 17.48
N VAL A 46 12.72 -21.05 17.49
CA VAL A 46 12.51 -22.16 18.44
C VAL A 46 12.37 -23.46 17.67
#